data_AF-A0A931E3X1-F1
#
_entry.id   AF-A0A931E3X1-F1
#
_cell.length_a   1.000
_cell.length_b   1.000
_cell.length_c   1.000
_cell.angle_alpha   90.00
_cell.angle_beta   90.00
_cell.angle_gamma   90.00
#
_symmetry.space_group_name_H-M   'P 1'
#
loop_
_entity.id
_entity.type
_entity.pdbx_description
1 polymer ?
#
loop_
_entity_poly.entity_id
_entity_poly.type
_entity_poly.pdbx_seq_one_letter_code
_entity_poly.pdbx_strand_id
1 'polypeptide(L)'
;MSTSLTEEEASAVLASVAEPVAQAVVEYEPVADTRAETLDAYVVLANTLQSLDLAANSEGTSATQVLSYMETVVANLDILEQWDPRFSTANALAHWGTERVGNFNFENISQLCEGIETWLPPRLVEPIDVPRYMVVDDTQSAEDFQATRQPDHEAVRVTMVSAEDAKDIEFQAIGRAVFPVPMYPDDALPNRAISHRDIAGMLLEVEFTTDRRDFPLLKVANDAVYKATAPESPYSSVEFYVAAAYAYQLARIAYSVRFTEDAVYRRKVLDELESALVSLVLCTGSYKAPRELVRHAIELNENLRIADSIQVSRCIVNWLPEDLTERIPGPSTMGNVDELCATVVAELNALPGDRLVAVYDSQDGMEFAATGLPDRDKLSPVLVHPEQFDPKLISPNLVSPAEMWERLTVRGMSLFKTDF
;
A
#
# COMPACT_ATOMS: atom_id res chain seq x y z
N MET A 1 -1.49 2.93 25.69
CA MET A 1 -2.73 3.22 26.48
C MET A 1 -3.69 3.98 25.58
N SER A 2 -4.88 3.44 25.28
CA SER A 2 -5.91 4.18 24.52
C SER A 2 -6.54 5.23 25.44
N THR A 3 -6.09 6.48 25.31
CA THR A 3 -6.82 7.63 25.86
C THR A 3 -8.03 7.84 24.98
N SER A 4 -9.21 7.49 25.49
CA SER A 4 -10.48 7.89 24.89
C SER A 4 -10.51 9.42 24.77
N LEU A 5 -10.71 9.92 23.56
CA LEU A 5 -10.89 11.35 23.32
C LEU A 5 -12.04 11.89 24.16
N THR A 6 -11.87 13.10 24.64
CA THR A 6 -12.93 13.85 25.32
C THR A 6 -14.02 14.24 24.33
N GLU A 7 -15.23 14.47 24.83
CA GLU A 7 -16.37 14.93 24.01
C GLU A 7 -16.06 16.26 23.29
N GLU A 8 -15.23 17.11 23.89
CA GLU A 8 -14.76 18.36 23.31
C GLU A 8 -13.82 18.14 22.11
N GLU A 9 -12.90 17.19 22.21
CA GLU A 9 -12.00 16.82 21.11
C GLU A 9 -12.77 16.17 19.95
N ALA A 10 -13.72 15.27 20.24
CA ALA A 10 -14.58 14.68 19.22
C ALA A 10 -15.45 15.75 18.51
N SER A 11 -16.03 16.70 19.26
CA SER A 11 -16.78 17.82 18.68
C SER A 11 -15.90 18.73 17.83
N ALA A 12 -14.64 18.94 18.21
CA ALA A 12 -13.71 19.75 17.43
C ALA A 12 -13.35 19.09 16.10
N VAL A 13 -13.12 17.77 16.09
CA VAL A 13 -12.87 16.99 14.86
C VAL A 13 -14.07 17.02 13.92
N LEU A 14 -15.28 16.86 14.46
CA LEU A 14 -16.50 16.96 13.65
C LEU A 14 -16.67 18.36 13.04
N ALA A 15 -16.42 19.43 13.82
CA ALA A 15 -16.49 20.79 13.32
C ALA A 15 -15.45 21.06 12.22
N SER A 16 -14.23 20.53 12.35
CA SER A 16 -13.17 20.71 11.34
C SER A 16 -13.48 20.05 10.00
N VAL A 17 -14.40 19.08 9.97
CA VAL A 17 -14.87 18.44 8.72
C VAL A 17 -16.16 19.10 8.21
N ALA A 18 -17.10 19.41 9.11
CA ALA A 18 -18.42 19.93 8.74
C ALA A 18 -18.35 21.30 8.04
N GLU A 19 -17.49 22.21 8.50
CA GLU A 19 -17.37 23.56 7.90
C GLU A 19 -16.86 23.52 6.45
N PRO A 20 -15.74 22.83 6.12
CA PRO A 20 -15.30 22.67 4.73
C PRO A 20 -16.34 22.02 3.82
N VAL A 21 -17.05 21.00 4.31
CA VAL A 21 -18.09 20.31 3.54
C VAL A 21 -19.27 21.25 3.27
N ALA A 22 -19.75 21.98 4.29
CA ALA A 22 -20.83 22.94 4.13
C ALA A 22 -20.45 24.05 3.13
N GLN A 23 -19.21 24.54 3.20
CA GLN A 23 -18.70 25.53 2.26
C GLN A 23 -18.68 24.99 0.83
N ALA A 24 -18.14 23.79 0.61
CA ALA A 24 -18.06 23.17 -0.72
C ALA A 24 -19.45 22.96 -1.34
N VAL A 25 -20.43 22.54 -0.53
CA VAL A 25 -21.83 22.38 -0.95
C VAL A 25 -22.48 23.71 -1.31
N VAL A 26 -22.21 24.78 -0.55
CA VAL A 26 -22.75 26.13 -0.83
C VAL A 26 -22.15 26.73 -2.10
N GLU A 27 -20.87 26.47 -2.37
CA GLU A 27 -20.15 26.97 -3.54
C GLU A 27 -20.42 26.14 -4.82
N TYR A 28 -21.11 25.00 -4.71
CA TYR A 28 -21.40 24.13 -5.84
C TYR A 28 -22.35 24.79 -6.85
N GLU A 29 -21.88 24.91 -8.09
CA GLU A 29 -22.69 25.25 -9.24
C GLU A 29 -23.15 23.95 -9.94
N PRO A 30 -24.46 23.75 -10.17
CA PRO A 30 -24.97 22.54 -10.81
C PRO A 30 -24.33 22.28 -12.17
N VAL A 31 -23.73 21.10 -12.31
CA VAL A 31 -23.18 20.61 -13.59
C VAL A 31 -24.15 19.59 -14.18
N ALA A 32 -24.21 19.50 -15.51
CA ALA A 32 -24.96 18.46 -16.17
C ALA A 32 -24.42 17.08 -15.73
N ASP A 33 -25.33 16.17 -15.36
CA ASP A 33 -25.02 14.77 -15.08
C ASP A 33 -24.69 14.06 -16.40
N THR A 34 -23.46 14.26 -16.88
CA THR A 34 -22.96 13.67 -18.13
C THR A 34 -22.29 12.33 -17.84
N ARG A 35 -22.64 11.31 -18.63
CA ARG A 35 -21.98 10.00 -18.63
C ARG A 35 -20.91 9.98 -19.72
N ALA A 36 -19.63 9.99 -19.35
CA ALA A 36 -18.54 9.83 -20.30
C ALA A 36 -18.18 8.34 -20.46
N GLU A 37 -19.11 7.55 -21.01
CA GLU A 37 -18.89 6.12 -21.23
C GLU A 37 -18.03 5.87 -22.48
N THR A 38 -16.77 5.52 -22.25
CA THR A 38 -15.80 5.12 -23.28
C THR A 38 -15.48 3.63 -23.17
N LEU A 39 -14.88 3.03 -24.21
CA LEU A 39 -14.35 1.67 -24.12
C LEU A 39 -13.30 1.55 -23.00
N ASP A 40 -12.45 2.57 -22.87
CA ASP A 40 -11.39 2.63 -21.86
C ASP A 40 -11.97 2.60 -20.44
N ALA A 41 -13.13 3.23 -20.21
CA ALA A 41 -13.81 3.16 -18.92
C ALA A 41 -14.14 1.71 -18.50
N TYR A 42 -14.57 0.86 -19.44
CA TYR A 42 -14.86 -0.54 -19.12
C TYR A 42 -13.58 -1.35 -18.85
N VAL A 43 -12.47 -1.01 -19.50
CA VAL A 43 -11.15 -1.61 -19.23
C VAL A 43 -10.68 -1.23 -17.82
N VAL A 44 -10.73 0.06 -17.47
CA VAL A 44 -10.34 0.55 -16.14
C VAL A 44 -11.23 -0.06 -15.06
N LEU A 45 -12.54 -0.18 -15.30
CA LEU A 45 -13.46 -0.87 -14.39
C LEU A 45 -13.13 -2.36 -14.22
N ALA A 46 -12.86 -3.08 -15.31
CA ALA A 46 -12.45 -4.48 -15.24
C ALA A 46 -11.17 -4.66 -14.40
N ASN A 47 -10.17 -3.81 -14.64
CA ASN A 47 -8.92 -3.79 -13.88
C ASN A 47 -9.14 -3.48 -12.39
N THR A 48 -10.06 -2.55 -12.08
CA THR A 48 -10.46 -2.21 -10.70
C THR A 48 -11.01 -3.43 -9.98
N LEU A 49 -11.95 -4.14 -10.61
CA LEU A 49 -12.60 -5.31 -10.02
C LEU A 49 -11.63 -6.50 -9.88
N GLN A 50 -10.73 -6.71 -10.84
CA GLN A 50 -9.69 -7.73 -10.73
C GLN A 50 -8.71 -7.42 -9.58
N SER A 51 -8.35 -6.15 -9.39
CA SER A 51 -7.51 -5.72 -8.28
C SER A 51 -8.21 -5.86 -6.93
N LEU A 52 -9.53 -5.60 -6.86
CA LEU A 52 -10.35 -5.87 -5.68
C LEU A 52 -10.41 -7.36 -5.35
N ASP A 53 -10.60 -8.24 -6.35
CA ASP A 53 -10.58 -9.69 -6.15
C ASP A 53 -9.23 -10.15 -5.58
N LEU A 54 -8.12 -9.61 -6.09
CA LEU A 54 -6.77 -9.94 -5.60
C LEU A 54 -6.54 -9.44 -4.16
N ALA A 55 -7.02 -8.24 -3.84
CA ALA A 55 -6.95 -7.70 -2.48
C ALA A 55 -7.83 -8.50 -1.50
N ALA A 56 -9.05 -8.90 -1.92
CA ALA A 56 -9.97 -9.68 -1.10
C ALA A 56 -9.46 -11.10 -0.83
N ASN A 57 -8.84 -11.74 -1.83
CA ASN A 57 -8.28 -13.09 -1.74
C ASN A 57 -6.81 -13.11 -1.26
N SER A 58 -6.41 -12.12 -0.48
CA SER A 58 -5.03 -11.93 -0.02
C SER A 58 -4.59 -12.85 1.13
N GLU A 59 -5.27 -13.99 1.35
CA GLU A 59 -4.85 -14.97 2.35
C GLU A 59 -3.39 -15.40 2.12
N GLY A 60 -2.52 -15.13 3.11
CA GLY A 60 -1.08 -15.43 3.02
C GLY A 60 -0.25 -14.44 2.18
N THR A 61 -0.82 -13.32 1.76
CA THR A 61 -0.15 -12.24 1.02
C THR A 61 0.42 -11.17 1.97
N SER A 62 1.47 -10.45 1.57
CA SER A 62 2.09 -9.39 2.37
C SER A 62 1.26 -8.10 2.36
N ALA A 63 1.40 -7.29 3.42
CA ALA A 63 0.78 -5.96 3.49
C ALA A 63 1.18 -5.06 2.30
N THR A 64 2.45 -5.14 1.84
CA THR A 64 2.92 -4.41 0.65
C THR A 64 2.13 -4.78 -0.60
N GLN A 65 1.88 -6.07 -0.82
CA GLN A 65 1.20 -6.53 -2.02
C GLN A 65 -0.30 -6.18 -1.98
N VAL A 66 -0.95 -6.30 -0.81
CA VAL A 66 -2.35 -5.84 -0.64
C VAL A 66 -2.45 -4.34 -0.84
N LEU A 67 -1.49 -3.58 -0.29
CA LEU A 67 -1.42 -2.13 -0.47
C LEU A 67 -1.32 -1.78 -1.96
N SER A 68 -0.43 -2.46 -2.68
CA SER A 68 -0.24 -2.24 -4.11
C SER A 68 -1.51 -2.54 -4.92
N TYR A 69 -2.28 -3.56 -4.58
CA TYR A 69 -3.60 -3.79 -5.22
C TYR A 69 -4.58 -2.66 -4.93
N MET A 70 -4.66 -2.20 -3.68
CA MET A 70 -5.55 -1.11 -3.29
C MET A 70 -5.14 0.25 -3.90
N GLU A 71 -3.85 0.50 -4.07
CA GLU A 71 -3.33 1.65 -4.81
C GLU A 71 -3.75 1.61 -6.28
N THR A 72 -3.70 0.45 -6.93
CA THR A 72 -4.23 0.26 -8.30
C THR A 72 -5.74 0.53 -8.34
N VAL A 73 -6.51 0.05 -7.35
CA VAL A 73 -7.95 0.32 -7.23
C VAL A 73 -8.20 1.83 -7.12
N VAL A 74 -7.49 2.52 -6.23
CA VAL A 74 -7.60 3.98 -6.05
C VAL A 74 -7.26 4.71 -7.35
N ALA A 75 -6.13 4.40 -7.99
CA ALA A 75 -5.70 5.05 -9.22
C ALA A 75 -6.74 4.90 -10.35
N ASN A 76 -7.33 3.71 -10.48
CA ASN A 76 -8.39 3.45 -11.43
C ASN A 76 -9.69 4.21 -11.08
N LEU A 77 -10.07 4.24 -9.80
CA LEU A 77 -11.27 4.94 -9.35
C LEU A 77 -11.15 6.46 -9.45
N ASP A 78 -9.96 7.03 -9.25
CA ASP A 78 -9.70 8.45 -9.50
C ASP A 78 -9.93 8.81 -10.98
N ILE A 79 -9.60 7.91 -11.92
CA ILE A 79 -9.89 8.09 -13.35
C ILE A 79 -11.38 7.93 -13.62
N LEU A 80 -12.01 6.86 -13.12
CA LEU A 80 -13.43 6.58 -13.33
C LEU A 80 -14.33 7.66 -12.75
N GLU A 81 -13.99 8.20 -11.58
CA GLU A 81 -14.73 9.27 -10.91
C GLU A 81 -14.65 10.60 -11.67
N GLN A 82 -13.53 10.87 -12.35
CA GLN A 82 -13.41 12.03 -13.24
C GLN A 82 -14.33 11.90 -14.47
N TRP A 83 -14.59 10.68 -14.94
CA TRP A 83 -15.48 10.41 -16.07
C TRP A 83 -16.96 10.31 -15.67
N ASP A 84 -17.25 9.76 -14.49
CA ASP A 84 -18.60 9.65 -13.92
C ASP A 84 -18.57 9.78 -12.37
N PRO A 85 -19.17 10.85 -11.80
CA PRO A 85 -19.21 11.07 -10.35
C PRO A 85 -19.89 9.97 -9.52
N ARG A 86 -20.61 9.03 -10.14
CA ARG A 86 -21.19 7.86 -9.46
C ARG A 86 -20.16 6.99 -8.77
N PHE A 87 -18.91 6.98 -9.25
CA PHE A 87 -17.81 6.25 -8.62
C PHE A 87 -17.30 6.88 -7.32
N SER A 88 -17.75 8.08 -6.94
CA SER A 88 -17.21 8.84 -5.79
C SER A 88 -17.28 8.12 -4.44
N THR A 89 -18.30 7.30 -4.20
CA THR A 89 -18.40 6.52 -2.94
C THR A 89 -17.45 5.32 -2.96
N ALA A 90 -17.38 4.59 -4.08
CA ALA A 90 -16.38 3.54 -4.24
C ALA A 90 -14.96 4.10 -4.09
N ASN A 91 -14.69 5.28 -4.69
CA ASN A 91 -13.40 5.96 -4.58
C ASN A 91 -13.08 6.31 -3.11
N ALA A 92 -13.99 6.96 -2.40
CA ALA A 92 -13.80 7.30 -0.99
C ALA A 92 -13.52 6.07 -0.10
N LEU A 93 -14.23 4.97 -0.31
CA LEU A 93 -13.99 3.71 0.41
C LEU A 93 -12.66 3.04 0.03
N ALA A 94 -12.24 3.14 -1.22
CA ALA A 94 -10.95 2.62 -1.67
C ALA A 94 -9.78 3.40 -1.04
N HIS A 95 -9.84 4.74 -0.99
CA HIS A 95 -8.86 5.58 -0.29
C HIS A 95 -8.76 5.19 1.19
N TRP A 96 -9.90 5.03 1.87
CA TRP A 96 -9.93 4.55 3.25
C TRP A 96 -9.29 3.15 3.40
N GLY A 97 -9.56 2.25 2.46
CA GLY A 97 -8.93 0.93 2.42
C GLY A 97 -7.42 0.97 2.30
N THR A 98 -6.90 1.77 1.37
CA THR A 98 -5.47 2.00 1.18
C THR A 98 -4.83 2.55 2.45
N GLU A 99 -5.45 3.53 3.11
CA GLU A 99 -4.99 4.08 4.40
C GLU A 99 -4.90 3.01 5.49
N ARG A 100 -5.92 2.14 5.59
CA ARG A 100 -5.94 1.07 6.59
C ARG A 100 -4.88 0.01 6.31
N VAL A 101 -4.79 -0.47 5.08
CA VAL A 101 -3.78 -1.48 4.69
C VAL A 101 -2.37 -0.93 4.90
N GLY A 102 -2.14 0.33 4.52
CA GLY A 102 -0.87 1.04 4.73
C GLY A 102 -0.48 1.19 6.21
N ASN A 103 -1.45 1.06 7.12
CA ASN A 103 -1.25 1.05 8.57
C ASN A 103 -1.38 -0.37 9.18
N PHE A 104 -1.15 -1.41 8.37
CA PHE A 104 -1.22 -2.83 8.77
C PHE A 104 -2.61 -3.29 9.25
N ASN A 105 -3.68 -2.56 8.92
CA ASN A 105 -5.04 -2.86 9.36
C ASN A 105 -5.88 -3.43 8.21
N PHE A 106 -5.66 -4.70 7.88
CA PHE A 106 -6.31 -5.36 6.74
C PHE A 106 -7.05 -6.66 7.10
N GLU A 107 -7.33 -6.92 8.39
CA GLU A 107 -8.02 -8.13 8.86
C GLU A 107 -9.41 -8.34 8.22
N ASN A 108 -10.08 -7.26 7.82
CA ASN A 108 -11.39 -7.30 7.16
C ASN A 108 -11.36 -6.78 5.71
N ILE A 109 -10.21 -6.91 5.03
CA ILE A 109 -10.04 -6.38 3.68
C ILE A 109 -11.07 -6.95 2.69
N SER A 110 -11.41 -8.24 2.79
CA SER A 110 -12.45 -8.85 1.95
C SER A 110 -13.82 -8.18 2.13
N GLN A 111 -14.25 -7.89 3.36
CA GLN A 111 -15.52 -7.19 3.62
C GLN A 111 -15.49 -5.76 3.08
N LEU A 112 -14.34 -5.09 3.16
CA LEU A 112 -14.16 -3.77 2.58
C LEU A 112 -14.24 -3.82 1.05
N CYS A 113 -13.55 -4.77 0.40
CA CYS A 113 -13.61 -4.96 -1.05
C CYS A 113 -15.05 -5.23 -1.52
N GLU A 114 -15.78 -6.11 -0.83
CA GLU A 114 -17.21 -6.33 -1.07
C GLU A 114 -18.02 -5.04 -0.93
N GLY A 115 -17.73 -4.25 0.11
CA GLY A 115 -18.34 -2.95 0.35
C GLY A 115 -18.10 -1.97 -0.81
N ILE A 116 -16.87 -1.89 -1.33
CA ILE A 116 -16.52 -1.07 -2.50
C ILE A 116 -17.29 -1.57 -3.74
N GLU A 117 -17.33 -2.88 -3.98
CA GLU A 117 -18.03 -3.48 -5.12
C GLU A 117 -19.53 -3.16 -5.14
N THR A 118 -20.19 -2.97 -3.98
CA THR A 118 -21.61 -2.57 -3.94
C THR A 118 -21.90 -1.23 -4.61
N TRP A 119 -20.88 -0.39 -4.77
CA TRP A 119 -20.97 0.92 -5.40
C TRP A 119 -20.46 0.93 -6.85
N LEU A 120 -19.97 -0.20 -7.37
CA LEU A 120 -19.48 -0.33 -8.73
C LEU A 120 -20.56 -0.92 -9.65
N PRO A 121 -20.44 -0.73 -10.99
CA PRO A 121 -21.27 -1.44 -11.94
C PRO A 121 -21.11 -2.96 -11.78
N PRO A 122 -22.21 -3.72 -11.77
CA PRO A 122 -22.15 -5.14 -11.50
C PRO A 122 -21.49 -5.92 -12.65
N ARG A 123 -20.63 -6.88 -12.30
CA ARG A 123 -20.21 -7.95 -13.21
C ARG A 123 -21.39 -8.88 -13.45
N LEU A 124 -21.84 -8.96 -14.70
CA LEU A 124 -22.99 -9.76 -15.06
C LEU A 124 -22.59 -11.24 -15.17
N VAL A 125 -23.27 -12.09 -14.41
CA VAL A 125 -23.15 -13.56 -14.48
C VAL A 125 -24.24 -14.20 -15.35
N GLU A 126 -25.22 -13.40 -15.76
CA GLU A 126 -26.35 -13.76 -16.62
C GLU A 126 -26.86 -12.53 -17.40
N PRO A 127 -27.60 -12.72 -18.50
CA PRO A 127 -28.19 -11.61 -19.27
C PRO A 127 -29.20 -10.81 -18.44
N ILE A 128 -29.26 -9.49 -18.66
CA ILE A 128 -30.26 -8.57 -18.10
C ILE A 128 -30.91 -7.71 -19.20
N ASP A 129 -31.97 -6.96 -18.87
CA ASP A 129 -32.65 -6.11 -19.86
C ASP A 129 -31.90 -4.79 -20.10
N VAL A 130 -30.84 -4.86 -20.93
CA VAL A 130 -30.02 -3.72 -21.36
C VAL A 130 -29.81 -3.76 -22.87
N PRO A 131 -29.64 -2.60 -23.55
CA PRO A 131 -29.56 -2.57 -25.00
C PRO A 131 -28.28 -3.22 -25.55
N ARG A 132 -27.19 -3.16 -24.79
CA ARG A 132 -25.86 -3.67 -25.17
C ARG A 132 -25.10 -4.15 -23.95
N TYR A 133 -24.12 -5.01 -24.22
CA TYR A 133 -23.18 -5.55 -23.25
C TYR A 133 -21.77 -5.19 -23.65
N MET A 134 -20.93 -4.89 -22.66
CA MET A 134 -19.49 -4.81 -22.85
C MET A 134 -18.86 -6.10 -22.34
N VAL A 135 -18.09 -6.78 -23.18
CA VAL A 135 -17.29 -7.96 -22.81
C VAL A 135 -15.83 -7.56 -22.81
N VAL A 136 -15.17 -7.71 -21.66
CA VAL A 136 -13.73 -7.50 -21.48
C VAL A 136 -13.11 -8.85 -21.15
N ASP A 137 -12.29 -9.38 -22.04
CA ASP A 137 -11.51 -10.59 -21.82
C ASP A 137 -10.08 -10.20 -21.42
N ASP A 138 -9.64 -10.66 -20.26
CA ASP A 138 -8.23 -10.68 -19.84
C ASP A 138 -7.46 -11.67 -20.72
N THR A 139 -6.38 -11.19 -21.32
CA THR A 139 -5.48 -11.95 -22.19
C THR A 139 -4.07 -12.05 -21.61
N GLN A 140 -3.85 -11.55 -20.39
CA GLN A 140 -2.58 -11.65 -19.67
C GLN A 140 -2.23 -13.13 -19.45
N SER A 141 -0.97 -13.48 -19.70
CA SER A 141 -0.50 -14.83 -19.44
C SER A 141 -0.23 -15.04 -17.94
N ALA A 142 -0.29 -16.29 -17.48
CA ALA A 142 0.05 -16.61 -16.10
C ALA A 142 1.52 -16.29 -15.76
N GLU A 143 2.42 -16.37 -16.75
CA GLU A 143 3.84 -16.03 -16.57
C GLU A 143 4.02 -14.52 -16.38
N ASP A 144 3.33 -13.71 -17.19
CA ASP A 144 3.37 -12.25 -17.07
C ASP A 144 2.77 -11.80 -15.73
N PHE A 145 1.63 -12.36 -15.33
CA PHE A 145 1.03 -12.07 -14.03
C PHE A 145 1.93 -12.50 -12.87
N GLN A 146 2.63 -13.64 -12.97
CA GLN A 146 3.59 -14.06 -11.94
C GLN A 146 4.77 -13.10 -11.81
N ALA A 147 5.20 -12.49 -12.92
CA ALA A 147 6.30 -11.55 -12.96
C ALA A 147 5.92 -10.18 -12.38
N THR A 148 4.73 -9.65 -12.71
CA THR A 148 4.30 -8.32 -12.26
C THR A 148 3.54 -8.35 -10.94
N ARG A 149 2.88 -9.46 -10.63
CA ARG A 149 1.89 -9.59 -9.54
C ARG A 149 0.84 -8.49 -9.60
N GLN A 150 0.50 -8.02 -10.79
CA GLN A 150 -0.48 -6.97 -11.05
C GLN A 150 -1.24 -7.31 -12.33
N PRO A 151 -2.56 -7.05 -12.37
CA PRO A 151 -3.29 -7.16 -13.62
C PRO A 151 -2.76 -6.17 -14.66
N ASP A 152 -2.77 -6.58 -15.92
CA ASP A 152 -2.33 -5.75 -17.03
C ASP A 152 -3.52 -5.21 -17.83
N HIS A 153 -3.78 -3.91 -17.70
CA HIS A 153 -4.88 -3.23 -18.38
C HIS A 153 -4.66 -3.07 -19.90
N GLU A 154 -3.44 -3.31 -20.40
CA GLU A 154 -3.15 -3.34 -21.84
C GLU A 154 -3.35 -4.74 -22.43
N ALA A 155 -3.24 -5.79 -21.60
CA ALA A 155 -3.43 -7.18 -22.01
C ALA A 155 -4.92 -7.59 -22.03
N VAL A 156 -5.78 -6.79 -22.65
CA VAL A 156 -7.23 -7.04 -22.70
C VAL A 156 -7.79 -7.04 -24.11
N ARG A 157 -8.87 -7.78 -24.32
CA ARG A 157 -9.70 -7.72 -25.53
C ARG A 157 -11.10 -7.23 -25.18
N VAL A 158 -11.54 -6.17 -25.84
CA VAL A 158 -12.84 -5.54 -25.58
C VAL A 158 -13.80 -5.79 -26.76
N THR A 159 -15.01 -6.23 -26.48
CA THR A 159 -16.06 -6.50 -27.48
C THR A 159 -17.41 -5.94 -27.03
N MET A 160 -18.00 -5.08 -27.85
CA MET A 160 -19.38 -4.60 -27.67
C MET A 160 -20.36 -5.58 -28.32
N VAL A 161 -21.33 -6.08 -27.56
CA VAL A 161 -22.32 -7.07 -28.03
C VAL A 161 -23.73 -6.48 -27.91
N SER A 162 -24.57 -6.70 -28.93
CA SER A 162 -25.96 -6.27 -28.91
C SER A 162 -26.82 -7.19 -28.02
N ALA A 163 -27.95 -6.69 -27.54
CA ALA A 163 -28.90 -7.52 -26.80
C ALA A 163 -29.40 -8.77 -27.57
N GLU A 164 -29.51 -8.68 -28.90
CA GLU A 164 -29.95 -9.81 -29.75
C GLU A 164 -28.91 -10.94 -29.82
N ASP A 165 -27.64 -10.58 -29.68
CA ASP A 165 -26.48 -11.49 -29.72
C ASP A 165 -26.02 -11.91 -28.31
N ALA A 166 -26.70 -11.43 -27.25
CA ALA A 166 -26.32 -11.71 -25.86
C ALA A 166 -26.33 -13.21 -25.49
N LYS A 167 -27.13 -14.01 -26.22
CA LYS A 167 -27.20 -15.48 -26.08
C LYS A 167 -25.86 -16.18 -26.40
N ASP A 168 -25.00 -15.53 -27.18
CA ASP A 168 -23.71 -16.07 -27.61
C ASP A 168 -22.56 -15.67 -26.65
N ILE A 169 -22.86 -14.85 -25.63
CA ILE A 169 -21.93 -14.48 -24.56
C ILE A 169 -21.87 -15.62 -23.54
N GLU A 170 -20.67 -16.11 -23.26
CA GLU A 170 -20.40 -16.95 -22.10
C GLU A 170 -20.07 -16.03 -20.90
N PHE A 171 -21.07 -15.74 -20.07
CA PHE A 171 -20.99 -14.75 -18.98
C PHE A 171 -20.04 -15.15 -17.82
N GLN A 172 -19.76 -16.44 -17.66
CA GLN A 172 -18.97 -16.97 -16.55
C GLN A 172 -17.62 -17.55 -17.02
N ALA A 173 -17.14 -17.14 -18.19
CA ALA A 173 -15.83 -17.55 -18.68
C ALA A 173 -14.71 -16.99 -17.77
N ILE A 174 -13.71 -17.81 -17.46
CA ILE A 174 -12.55 -17.39 -16.65
C ILE A 174 -11.80 -16.27 -17.40
N GLY A 175 -11.44 -15.22 -16.67
CA GLY A 175 -10.77 -14.04 -17.24
C GLY A 175 -11.71 -13.11 -18.01
N ARG A 176 -13.03 -13.35 -18.01
CA ARG A 176 -14.00 -12.46 -18.65
C ARG A 176 -14.79 -11.66 -17.63
N ALA A 177 -14.90 -10.37 -17.87
CA ALA A 177 -15.88 -9.51 -17.23
C ALA A 177 -16.92 -9.04 -18.26
N VAL A 178 -18.21 -9.14 -17.90
CA VAL A 178 -19.32 -8.65 -18.72
C VAL A 178 -20.05 -7.54 -17.96
N PHE A 179 -20.24 -6.39 -18.61
CA PHE A 179 -20.89 -5.23 -18.01
C PHE A 179 -22.10 -4.77 -18.83
N PRO A 180 -23.11 -4.17 -18.18
CA PRO A 180 -24.20 -3.51 -18.90
C PRO A 180 -23.69 -2.24 -19.59
N VAL A 181 -24.38 -1.86 -20.67
CA VAL A 181 -24.22 -0.55 -21.33
C VAL A 181 -25.59 0.12 -21.37
N PRO A 182 -25.85 1.19 -20.59
CA PRO A 182 -24.89 1.95 -19.78
C PRO A 182 -24.36 1.22 -18.54
N MET A 183 -23.18 1.63 -18.04
CA MET A 183 -22.52 1.03 -16.86
C MET A 183 -23.44 1.03 -15.64
N TYR A 184 -24.05 2.18 -15.37
CA TYR A 184 -25.10 2.29 -14.38
C TYR A 184 -26.46 2.39 -15.09
N PRO A 185 -27.23 1.30 -15.14
CA PRO A 185 -28.65 1.37 -15.46
C PRO A 185 -29.36 2.41 -14.60
N ASP A 186 -30.47 2.96 -15.08
CA ASP A 186 -31.23 3.92 -14.31
C ASP A 186 -31.70 3.32 -12.97
N ASP A 187 -31.63 4.12 -11.90
CA ASP A 187 -31.93 3.70 -10.51
C ASP A 187 -31.00 2.63 -9.92
N ALA A 188 -29.88 2.29 -10.58
CA ALA A 188 -28.91 1.31 -10.06
C ALA A 188 -28.24 1.75 -8.75
N LEU A 189 -28.14 3.07 -8.51
CA LEU A 189 -27.54 3.63 -7.30
C LEU A 189 -28.52 4.53 -6.53
N PRO A 190 -28.49 4.48 -5.19
CA PRO A 190 -29.22 5.44 -4.36
C PRO A 190 -28.65 6.86 -4.50
N ASN A 191 -29.49 7.88 -4.27
CA ASN A 191 -29.09 9.30 -4.21
C ASN A 191 -28.34 9.64 -2.92
N ARG A 192 -27.31 8.86 -2.59
CA ARG A 192 -26.51 9.00 -1.38
C ARG A 192 -25.03 8.73 -1.67
N ALA A 193 -24.16 9.29 -0.83
CA ALA A 193 -22.74 8.97 -0.81
C ALA A 193 -22.28 8.73 0.62
N ILE A 194 -21.25 7.90 0.76
CA ILE A 194 -20.65 7.54 2.05
C ILE A 194 -19.16 7.84 1.99
N SER A 195 -18.60 8.33 3.09
CA SER A 195 -17.17 8.50 3.29
C SER A 195 -16.78 7.99 4.68
N HIS A 196 -15.76 7.14 4.73
CA HIS A 196 -15.16 6.65 5.97
C HIS A 196 -13.73 7.19 6.06
N ARG A 197 -13.30 7.69 7.22
CA ARG A 197 -11.92 8.17 7.44
C ARG A 197 -11.43 7.86 8.83
N ASP A 198 -10.15 7.48 8.93
CA ASP A 198 -9.47 7.34 10.22
C ASP A 198 -8.81 8.68 10.57
N ILE A 199 -9.28 9.36 11.62
CA ILE A 199 -8.79 10.66 12.07
C ILE A 199 -8.56 10.67 13.58
N ALA A 200 -7.34 11.02 14.00
CA ALA A 200 -6.93 11.03 15.41
C ALA A 200 -7.26 9.73 16.18
N GLY A 201 -7.18 8.58 15.51
CA GLY A 201 -7.51 7.27 16.08
C GLY A 201 -9.03 6.97 16.20
N MET A 202 -9.88 7.79 15.58
CA MET A 202 -11.32 7.56 15.46
C MET A 202 -11.69 7.20 14.02
N LEU A 203 -12.72 6.38 13.88
CA LEU A 203 -13.42 6.21 12.61
C LEU A 203 -14.51 7.29 12.50
N LEU A 204 -14.39 8.13 11.48
CA LEU A 204 -15.42 9.06 11.07
C LEU A 204 -16.21 8.45 9.91
N GLU A 205 -17.52 8.28 10.10
CA GLU A 205 -18.46 7.87 9.04
C GLU A 205 -19.38 9.05 8.71
N VAL A 206 -19.41 9.44 7.44
CA VAL A 206 -20.24 10.54 6.94
C VAL A 206 -21.13 10.02 5.82
N GLU A 207 -22.44 10.25 5.93
CA GLU A 207 -23.42 9.93 4.90
C GLU A 207 -24.05 11.23 4.37
N PHE A 208 -24.03 11.38 3.05
CA PHE A 208 -24.69 12.47 2.33
C PHE A 208 -25.89 11.91 1.58
N THR A 209 -27.01 12.62 1.62
CA THR A 209 -28.21 12.26 0.86
C THR A 209 -28.72 13.47 0.09
N THR A 210 -29.30 13.20 -1.08
CA THR A 210 -29.93 14.22 -1.93
C THR A 210 -31.36 13.80 -2.25
N ASP A 211 -32.27 14.77 -2.38
CA ASP A 211 -33.68 14.54 -2.71
C ASP A 211 -33.90 14.19 -4.19
N ARG A 212 -32.86 14.39 -5.02
CA ARG A 212 -32.81 14.13 -6.46
C ARG A 212 -31.47 13.51 -6.83
N ARG A 213 -31.35 12.98 -8.06
CA ARG A 213 -30.05 12.51 -8.58
C ARG A 213 -29.12 13.71 -8.80
N ASP A 214 -28.10 13.84 -7.95
CA ASP A 214 -27.06 14.88 -8.04
C ASP A 214 -25.70 14.30 -7.61
N PHE A 215 -25.24 13.27 -8.34
CA PHE A 215 -23.95 12.62 -8.08
C PHE A 215 -22.74 13.58 -8.14
N PRO A 216 -22.70 14.62 -8.98
CA PRO A 216 -21.61 15.59 -8.92
C PRO A 216 -21.60 16.38 -7.60
N LEU A 217 -22.76 16.73 -7.03
CA LEU A 217 -22.82 17.34 -5.69
C LEU A 217 -22.34 16.37 -4.60
N LEU A 218 -22.77 15.10 -4.67
CA LEU A 218 -22.33 14.06 -3.73
C LEU A 218 -20.80 13.85 -3.79
N LYS A 219 -20.23 13.87 -4.99
CA LYS A 219 -18.78 13.87 -5.20
C LYS A 219 -18.11 15.07 -4.52
N VAL A 220 -18.62 16.29 -4.71
CA VAL A 220 -18.07 17.49 -4.08
C VAL A 220 -18.07 17.38 -2.55
N ALA A 221 -19.12 16.82 -1.97
CA ALA A 221 -19.18 16.58 -0.53
C ALA A 221 -18.12 15.57 -0.07
N ASN A 222 -17.97 14.43 -0.78
CA ASN A 222 -16.93 13.45 -0.51
C ASN A 222 -15.51 14.02 -0.65
N ASP A 223 -15.24 14.80 -1.70
CA ASP A 223 -13.95 15.46 -1.92
C ASP A 223 -13.63 16.45 -0.79
N ALA A 224 -14.64 17.13 -0.26
CA ALA A 224 -14.49 18.07 0.85
C ALA A 224 -14.18 17.34 2.17
N VAL A 225 -14.85 16.21 2.45
CA VAL A 225 -14.44 15.32 3.55
C VAL A 225 -13.01 14.87 3.33
N TYR A 226 -12.68 14.44 2.10
CA TYR A 226 -11.36 13.89 1.82
C TYR A 226 -10.24 14.88 2.15
N LYS A 227 -10.40 16.12 1.69
CA LYS A 227 -9.46 17.22 1.92
C LYS A 227 -9.39 17.64 3.38
N ALA A 228 -10.52 17.68 4.08
CA ALA A 228 -10.58 18.09 5.48
C ALA A 228 -9.88 17.08 6.42
N THR A 229 -9.84 15.81 6.03
CA THR A 229 -9.24 14.73 6.82
C THR A 229 -8.00 14.12 6.16
N ALA A 230 -7.39 14.80 5.18
CA ALA A 230 -6.23 14.28 4.47
C ALA A 230 -5.08 13.95 5.45
N PRO A 231 -4.39 12.82 5.30
CA PRO A 231 -3.32 12.44 6.21
C PRO A 231 -2.19 13.47 6.14
N GLU A 232 -1.52 13.72 7.27
CA GLU A 232 -0.38 14.65 7.34
C GLU A 232 0.81 14.19 6.49
N SER A 233 0.97 12.87 6.34
CA SER A 233 1.97 12.21 5.50
C SER A 233 1.29 11.52 4.33
N PRO A 234 1.77 11.72 3.08
CA PRO A 234 1.27 10.96 1.93
C PRO A 234 1.81 9.52 1.90
N TYR A 235 2.74 9.16 2.79
CA TYR A 235 3.30 7.81 2.91
C TYR A 235 2.72 7.08 4.10
N SER A 236 2.44 5.80 3.88
CA SER A 236 1.94 4.86 4.87
C SER A 236 3.04 4.30 5.77
N SER A 237 2.62 3.67 6.88
CA SER A 237 3.55 2.96 7.78
C SER A 237 4.26 1.80 7.07
N VAL A 238 3.56 1.05 6.22
CA VAL A 238 4.14 -0.02 5.38
C VAL A 238 5.29 0.52 4.53
N GLU A 239 5.06 1.61 3.79
CA GLU A 239 6.09 2.21 2.92
C GLU A 239 7.26 2.78 3.73
N PHE A 240 6.99 3.36 4.90
CA PHE A 240 8.03 3.82 5.82
C PHE A 240 8.97 2.68 6.20
N TYR A 241 8.44 1.52 6.63
CA TYR A 241 9.28 0.40 7.05
C TYR A 241 10.01 -0.27 5.90
N VAL A 242 9.39 -0.34 4.71
CA VAL A 242 10.09 -0.77 3.49
C VAL A 242 11.27 0.16 3.19
N ALA A 243 11.05 1.47 3.18
CA ALA A 243 12.10 2.45 2.91
C ALA A 243 13.20 2.44 4.00
N ALA A 244 12.84 2.25 5.27
CA ALA A 244 13.76 2.17 6.38
C ALA A 244 14.66 0.93 6.27
N ALA A 245 14.08 -0.25 6.06
CA ALA A 245 14.84 -1.49 5.84
C ALA A 245 15.76 -1.38 4.62
N TYR A 246 15.24 -0.88 3.49
CA TYR A 246 16.01 -0.69 2.27
C TYR A 246 17.21 0.26 2.48
N ALA A 247 16.99 1.42 3.11
CA ALA A 247 18.05 2.36 3.46
C ALA A 247 19.09 1.74 4.38
N TYR A 248 18.66 0.91 5.34
CA TYR A 248 19.55 0.23 6.28
C TYR A 248 20.44 -0.80 5.58
N GLN A 249 19.87 -1.64 4.71
CA GLN A 249 20.60 -2.60 3.89
C GLN A 249 21.64 -1.90 2.98
N LEU A 250 21.26 -0.79 2.34
CA LEU A 250 22.17 0.03 1.51
C LEU A 250 23.29 0.68 2.33
N ALA A 251 22.97 1.24 3.50
CA ALA A 251 23.97 1.84 4.39
C ALA A 251 25.01 0.79 4.86
N ARG A 252 24.60 -0.46 5.04
CA ARG A 252 25.52 -1.57 5.37
C ARG A 252 26.43 -1.96 4.21
N ILE A 253 25.99 -1.82 2.96
CA ILE A 253 26.83 -2.05 1.77
C ILE A 253 28.05 -1.11 1.77
N ALA A 254 27.98 0.07 2.41
CA ALA A 254 29.12 0.99 2.55
C ALA A 254 30.34 0.39 3.30
N TYR A 255 30.15 -0.74 3.99
CA TYR A 255 31.22 -1.49 4.66
C TYR A 255 31.81 -2.61 3.78
N SER A 256 31.26 -2.86 2.59
CA SER A 256 31.75 -3.88 1.67
C SER A 256 33.04 -3.47 0.94
N VAL A 257 33.81 -4.48 0.52
CA VAL A 257 35.01 -4.30 -0.31
C VAL A 257 34.65 -3.67 -1.65
N ARG A 258 33.60 -4.17 -2.32
CA ARG A 258 33.17 -3.66 -3.63
C ARG A 258 32.80 -2.17 -3.58
N PHE A 259 32.07 -1.73 -2.56
CA PHE A 259 31.76 -0.31 -2.38
C PHE A 259 33.03 0.56 -2.24
N THR A 260 34.04 0.03 -1.52
CA THR A 260 35.31 0.73 -1.28
C THR A 260 36.16 0.83 -2.55
N GLU A 261 36.17 -0.20 -3.38
CA GLU A 261 37.05 -0.32 -4.55
C GLU A 261 36.43 0.17 -5.86
N ASP A 262 35.10 0.10 -6.00
CA ASP A 262 34.38 0.42 -7.24
C ASP A 262 33.58 1.72 -7.09
N ALA A 263 34.05 2.79 -7.77
CA ALA A 263 33.43 4.11 -7.73
C ALA A 263 32.06 4.17 -8.42
N VAL A 264 31.84 3.36 -9.46
CA VAL A 264 30.56 3.30 -10.20
C VAL A 264 29.52 2.59 -9.35
N TYR A 265 29.90 1.45 -8.77
CA TYR A 265 29.01 0.72 -7.86
C TYR A 265 28.65 1.54 -6.62
N ARG A 266 29.61 2.24 -6.02
CA ARG A 266 29.33 3.17 -4.92
C ARG A 266 28.39 4.31 -5.31
N ARG A 267 28.57 4.92 -6.48
CA ARG A 267 27.64 5.96 -6.96
C ARG A 267 26.21 5.41 -7.03
N LYS A 268 26.05 4.19 -7.56
CA LYS A 268 24.76 3.49 -7.66
C LYS A 268 24.14 3.23 -6.28
N VAL A 269 24.91 2.72 -5.32
CA VAL A 269 24.43 2.50 -3.94
C VAL A 269 23.99 3.83 -3.30
N LEU A 270 24.72 4.92 -3.54
CA LEU A 270 24.35 6.23 -3.02
C LEU A 270 23.10 6.82 -3.69
N ASP A 271 22.88 6.59 -4.99
CA ASP A 271 21.62 6.97 -5.66
C ASP A 271 20.41 6.26 -5.02
N GLU A 272 20.52 4.95 -4.82
CA GLU A 272 19.47 4.16 -4.18
C GLU A 272 19.22 4.61 -2.73
N LEU A 273 20.29 4.92 -2.00
CA LEU A 273 20.18 5.41 -0.62
C LEU A 273 19.54 6.80 -0.56
N GLU A 274 19.83 7.69 -1.51
CA GLU A 274 19.15 8.97 -1.62
C GLU A 274 17.65 8.76 -1.88
N SER A 275 17.29 7.88 -2.81
CA SER A 275 15.89 7.54 -3.14
C SER A 275 15.13 7.01 -1.92
N ALA A 276 15.74 6.09 -1.16
CA ALA A 276 15.16 5.58 0.08
C ALA A 276 14.95 6.69 1.13
N LEU A 277 15.94 7.57 1.33
CA LEU A 277 15.84 8.70 2.25
C LEU A 277 14.84 9.76 1.79
N VAL A 278 14.59 9.93 0.49
CA VAL A 278 13.50 10.79 -0.01
C VAL A 278 12.15 10.28 0.51
N SER A 279 11.90 8.97 0.42
CA SER A 279 10.67 8.35 0.94
C SER A 279 10.54 8.57 2.46
N LEU A 280 11.63 8.38 3.21
CA LEU A 280 11.65 8.61 4.66
C LEU A 280 11.46 10.09 5.05
N VAL A 281 12.00 11.03 4.27
CA VAL A 281 11.80 12.48 4.48
C VAL A 281 10.34 12.88 4.31
N LEU A 282 9.63 12.22 3.40
CA LEU A 282 8.22 12.48 3.14
C LEU A 282 7.32 11.93 4.26
N CYS A 283 7.76 10.87 4.95
CA CYS A 283 7.12 10.40 6.18
C CYS A 283 7.41 11.34 7.37
N THR A 284 8.66 11.76 7.53
CA THR A 284 9.08 12.68 8.59
C THR A 284 10.31 13.50 8.22
N GLY A 285 10.25 14.81 8.49
CA GLY A 285 11.33 15.75 8.17
C GLY A 285 12.68 15.47 8.85
N SER A 286 12.73 14.55 9.83
CA SER A 286 13.93 14.14 10.55
C SER A 286 15.04 13.59 9.65
N TYR A 287 14.69 13.00 8.50
CA TYR A 287 15.65 12.40 7.56
C TYR A 287 16.24 13.39 6.54
N LYS A 288 15.96 14.69 6.66
CA LYS A 288 16.53 15.70 5.74
C LYS A 288 18.06 15.77 5.85
N ALA A 289 18.59 15.75 7.07
CA ALA A 289 20.03 15.78 7.31
C ALA A 289 20.78 14.57 6.71
N PRO A 290 20.38 13.31 6.96
CA PRO A 290 21.05 12.17 6.34
C PRO A 290 20.93 12.17 4.80
N ARG A 291 19.84 12.67 4.23
CA ARG A 291 19.73 12.84 2.76
C ARG A 291 20.78 13.79 2.20
N GLU A 292 20.98 14.94 2.86
CA GLU A 292 22.02 15.88 2.44
C GLU A 292 23.44 15.31 2.63
N LEU A 293 23.65 14.44 3.63
CA LEU A 293 24.90 13.68 3.77
C LEU A 293 25.14 12.71 2.60
N VAL A 294 24.10 12.03 2.10
CA VAL A 294 24.21 11.19 0.90
C VAL A 294 24.62 12.02 -0.31
N ARG A 295 23.94 13.15 -0.54
CA ARG A 295 24.28 14.07 -1.65
C ARG A 295 25.71 14.54 -1.58
N HIS A 296 26.18 14.88 -0.38
CA HIS A 296 27.57 15.23 -0.18
C HIS A 296 28.52 14.06 -0.46
N ALA A 297 28.17 12.84 -0.04
CA ALA A 297 28.97 11.65 -0.34
C ALA A 297 29.03 11.35 -1.86
N ILE A 298 27.96 11.64 -2.60
CA ILE A 298 27.88 11.57 -4.05
C ILE A 298 28.85 12.57 -4.68
N GLU A 299 28.77 13.84 -4.30
CA GLU A 299 29.66 14.90 -4.79
C GLU A 299 31.13 14.57 -4.51
N LEU A 300 31.44 14.04 -3.32
CA LEU A 300 32.79 13.63 -2.97
C LEU A 300 33.28 12.47 -3.86
N ASN A 301 32.40 11.51 -4.18
CA ASN A 301 32.73 10.40 -5.08
C ASN A 301 33.03 10.91 -6.50
N GLU A 302 32.20 11.81 -7.02
CA GLU A 302 32.36 12.41 -8.35
C GLU A 302 33.63 13.27 -8.46
N ASN A 303 34.01 13.93 -7.36
CA ASN A 303 35.26 14.71 -7.25
C ASN A 303 36.49 13.85 -6.89
N LEU A 304 36.40 12.52 -6.97
CA LEU A 304 37.47 11.57 -6.66
C LEU A 304 38.02 11.66 -5.22
N ARG A 305 37.26 12.23 -4.30
CA ARG A 305 37.54 12.26 -2.85
C ARG A 305 37.03 10.99 -2.19
N ILE A 306 37.58 9.86 -2.61
CA ILE A 306 37.12 8.49 -2.31
C ILE A 306 37.05 8.22 -0.80
N ALA A 307 38.08 8.58 -0.05
CA ALA A 307 38.14 8.31 1.40
C ALA A 307 37.07 9.09 2.17
N ASP A 308 36.87 10.36 1.81
CA ASP A 308 35.86 11.22 2.44
C ASP A 308 34.45 10.73 2.10
N SER A 309 34.20 10.36 0.84
CA SER A 309 32.93 9.78 0.41
C SER A 309 32.57 8.52 1.21
N ILE A 310 33.52 7.60 1.40
CA ILE A 310 33.31 6.38 2.21
C ILE A 310 33.02 6.73 3.67
N GLN A 311 33.78 7.66 4.24
CA GLN A 311 33.60 8.05 5.63
C GLN A 311 32.21 8.65 5.86
N VAL A 312 31.78 9.58 5.02
CA VAL A 312 30.44 10.19 5.10
C VAL A 312 29.37 9.12 4.91
N SER A 313 29.53 8.23 3.92
CA SER A 313 28.56 7.15 3.63
C SER A 313 28.32 6.26 4.85
N ARG A 314 29.39 5.88 5.56
CA ARG A 314 29.32 5.00 6.74
C ARG A 314 28.67 5.66 7.96
N CYS A 315 28.69 7.00 8.04
CA CYS A 315 28.04 7.71 9.14
C CYS A 315 26.51 7.74 9.02
N ILE A 316 25.95 7.52 7.82
CA ILE A 316 24.50 7.62 7.57
C ILE A 316 23.71 6.57 8.35
N VAL A 317 24.28 5.37 8.58
CA VAL A 317 23.60 4.30 9.34
C VAL A 317 23.17 4.75 10.74
N ASN A 318 23.92 5.67 11.36
CA ASN A 318 23.63 6.18 12.70
C ASN A 318 22.43 7.15 12.74
N TRP A 319 21.90 7.54 11.58
CA TRP A 319 20.72 8.40 11.45
C TRP A 319 19.46 7.61 11.07
N LEU A 320 19.60 6.33 10.72
CA LEU A 320 18.48 5.46 10.40
C LEU A 320 17.84 4.92 11.68
N PRO A 321 16.56 4.47 11.62
CA PRO A 321 15.98 3.69 12.71
C PRO A 321 16.90 2.54 13.09
N GLU A 322 17.05 2.31 14.39
CA GLU A 322 17.85 1.20 14.88
C GLU A 322 17.22 -0.13 14.45
N ASP A 323 18.01 -0.96 13.78
CA ASP A 323 17.64 -2.34 13.48
C ASP A 323 17.89 -3.20 14.72
N LEU A 324 16.80 -3.58 15.39
CA LEU A 324 16.85 -4.31 16.65
C LEU A 324 17.41 -5.73 16.48
N THR A 325 17.55 -6.24 15.25
CA THR A 325 18.24 -7.51 15.01
C THR A 325 19.69 -7.48 15.49
N GLU A 326 20.35 -6.32 15.49
CA GLU A 326 21.72 -6.17 15.99
C GLU A 326 21.84 -6.34 17.51
N ARG A 327 20.73 -6.22 18.24
CA ARG A 327 20.69 -6.43 19.70
C ARG A 327 20.50 -7.90 20.09
N ILE A 328 20.10 -8.77 19.15
CA ILE A 328 19.76 -10.16 19.45
C ILE A 328 21.07 -10.98 19.60
N PRO A 329 21.33 -11.62 20.76
CA PRO A 329 22.59 -12.34 21.01
C PRO A 329 22.72 -13.60 20.13
N GLY A 330 23.82 -13.76 19.39
CA GLY A 330 24.01 -14.85 18.43
C GLY A 330 23.90 -16.29 18.99
N PRO A 331 23.79 -17.31 18.12
CA PRO A 331 23.52 -18.71 18.48
C PRO A 331 24.59 -19.34 19.38
N SER A 332 25.83 -18.89 19.27
CA SER A 332 26.97 -19.44 20.02
C SER A 332 26.97 -19.04 21.51
N THR A 333 26.07 -18.16 21.93
CA THR A 333 26.10 -17.51 23.25
C THR A 333 25.15 -18.13 24.28
N MET A 334 24.18 -18.98 23.91
CA MET A 334 23.19 -19.54 24.86
C MET A 334 22.80 -21.00 24.56
N GLY A 335 22.59 -21.78 25.64
CA GLY A 335 22.38 -23.23 25.60
C GLY A 335 20.94 -23.73 25.50
N ASN A 336 19.92 -22.84 25.57
CA ASN A 336 18.51 -23.22 25.49
C ASN A 336 17.72 -22.20 24.62
N VAL A 337 17.00 -22.72 23.63
CA VAL A 337 16.23 -21.93 22.64
C VAL A 337 15.03 -21.27 23.30
N ASP A 338 14.28 -21.98 24.14
CA ASP A 338 13.07 -21.41 24.76
C ASP A 338 13.42 -20.25 25.71
N GLU A 339 14.55 -20.37 26.41
CA GLU A 339 15.08 -19.34 27.31
C GLU A 339 15.62 -18.12 26.55
N LEU A 340 16.28 -18.35 25.41
CA LEU A 340 16.69 -17.29 24.48
C LEU A 340 15.47 -16.54 23.95
N CYS A 341 14.44 -17.26 23.53
CA CYS A 341 13.23 -16.66 22.96
C CYS A 341 12.47 -15.83 24.01
N ALA A 342 12.33 -16.36 25.24
CA ALA A 342 11.75 -15.60 26.35
C ALA A 342 12.57 -14.34 26.70
N THR A 343 13.90 -14.42 26.66
CA THR A 343 14.79 -13.29 26.93
C THR A 343 14.68 -12.22 25.86
N VAL A 344 14.73 -12.61 24.58
CA VAL A 344 14.59 -11.69 23.44
C VAL A 344 13.21 -11.02 23.46
N VAL A 345 12.13 -11.76 23.72
CA VAL A 345 10.78 -11.17 23.87
C VAL A 345 10.74 -10.18 25.04
N ALA A 346 11.33 -10.52 26.20
CA ALA A 346 11.38 -9.62 27.34
C ALA A 346 12.18 -8.34 27.06
N GLU A 347 13.33 -8.45 26.40
CA GLU A 347 14.16 -7.31 26.00
C GLU A 347 13.46 -6.43 24.97
N LEU A 348 12.88 -7.03 23.91
CA LEU A 348 12.11 -6.31 22.91
C LEU A 348 10.90 -5.60 23.54
N ASN A 349 10.21 -6.22 24.50
CA ASN A 349 9.10 -5.62 25.23
C ASN A 349 9.51 -4.49 26.18
N ALA A 350 10.74 -4.50 26.69
CA ALA A 350 11.26 -3.44 27.56
C ALA A 350 11.64 -2.16 26.80
N LEU A 351 11.81 -2.22 25.47
CA LEU A 351 12.09 -1.05 24.64
C LEU A 351 10.85 -0.14 24.52
N PRO A 352 11.03 1.19 24.32
CA PRO A 352 9.91 2.09 24.05
C PRO A 352 9.19 1.72 22.75
N GLY A 353 7.87 1.91 22.67
CA GLY A 353 7.01 1.49 21.57
C GLY A 353 5.99 0.42 21.96
N ASP A 354 4.80 0.50 21.37
CA ASP A 354 3.68 -0.40 21.65
C ASP A 354 3.63 -1.59 20.66
N ARG A 355 4.27 -1.48 19.48
CA ARG A 355 4.23 -2.50 18.43
C ARG A 355 5.61 -2.79 17.83
N LEU A 356 5.77 -3.97 17.25
CA LEU A 356 6.99 -4.45 16.59
C LEU A 356 6.71 -4.66 15.10
N VAL A 357 7.61 -4.21 14.23
CA VAL A 357 7.50 -4.43 12.78
C VAL A 357 8.74 -5.19 12.31
N ALA A 358 8.52 -6.35 11.73
CA ALA A 358 9.57 -7.15 11.08
C ALA A 358 9.47 -6.96 9.57
N VAL A 359 10.56 -6.59 8.92
CA VAL A 359 10.64 -6.46 7.46
C VAL A 359 11.40 -7.63 6.91
N TYR A 360 10.71 -8.51 6.18
CA TYR A 360 11.30 -9.69 5.56
C TYR A 360 11.82 -9.36 4.17
N ASP A 361 13.03 -9.82 3.89
CA ASP A 361 13.61 -9.77 2.55
C ASP A 361 13.48 -11.13 1.88
N SER A 362 12.70 -11.17 0.81
CA SER A 362 12.48 -12.38 0.01
C SER A 362 13.50 -12.55 -1.12
N GLN A 363 14.40 -11.59 -1.32
CA GLN A 363 15.46 -11.65 -2.31
C GLN A 363 16.42 -12.79 -1.96
N ASP A 364 16.73 -13.64 -2.95
CA ASP A 364 17.71 -14.70 -2.75
C ASP A 364 19.16 -14.25 -3.07
N GLY A 365 20.13 -15.08 -2.68
CA GLY A 365 21.54 -14.75 -2.87
C GLY A 365 21.98 -14.67 -4.34
N MET A 366 21.29 -15.36 -5.26
CA MET A 366 21.59 -15.27 -6.70
C MET A 366 21.03 -13.98 -7.29
N GLU A 367 19.81 -13.60 -6.90
CA GLU A 367 19.18 -12.33 -7.25
C GLU A 367 20.05 -11.15 -6.78
N PHE A 368 20.49 -11.17 -5.51
CA PHE A 368 21.39 -10.15 -4.99
C PHE A 368 22.75 -10.15 -5.71
N ALA A 369 23.33 -11.33 -5.98
CA ALA A 369 24.62 -11.42 -6.68
C ALA A 369 24.57 -10.84 -8.10
N ALA A 370 23.42 -10.93 -8.78
CA ALA A 370 23.24 -10.41 -10.13
C ALA A 370 23.31 -8.87 -10.19
N THR A 371 22.72 -8.18 -9.21
CA THR A 371 22.64 -6.70 -9.19
C THR A 371 23.69 -6.06 -8.28
N GLY A 372 24.11 -6.78 -7.25
CA GLY A 372 24.86 -6.27 -6.09
C GLY A 372 24.04 -5.31 -5.23
N LEU A 373 22.72 -5.26 -5.35
CA LEU A 373 21.87 -4.33 -4.62
C LEU A 373 20.70 -5.08 -3.98
N PRO A 374 20.24 -4.62 -2.80
CA PRO A 374 18.97 -5.06 -2.26
C PRO A 374 17.84 -4.73 -3.24
N ASP A 375 16.77 -5.48 -3.17
CA ASP A 375 15.57 -5.26 -3.99
C ASP A 375 14.43 -4.76 -3.10
N ARG A 376 14.04 -3.50 -3.29
CA ARG A 376 12.99 -2.85 -2.51
C ARG A 376 11.66 -3.60 -2.61
N ASP A 377 11.34 -4.15 -3.78
CA ASP A 377 10.05 -4.77 -4.07
C ASP A 377 9.95 -6.16 -3.42
N LYS A 378 11.08 -6.70 -2.95
CA LYS A 378 11.16 -7.97 -2.20
C LYS A 378 11.04 -7.79 -0.69
N LEU A 379 10.94 -6.55 -0.20
CA LEU A 379 10.79 -6.22 1.22
C LEU A 379 9.32 -6.22 1.63
N SER A 380 9.03 -6.99 2.67
CA SER A 380 7.68 -7.23 3.17
C SER A 380 7.62 -6.97 4.67
N PRO A 381 7.12 -5.81 5.12
CA PRO A 381 6.91 -5.52 6.52
C PRO A 381 5.68 -6.28 7.05
N VAL A 382 5.78 -6.75 8.28
CA VAL A 382 4.73 -7.46 9.00
C VAL A 382 4.68 -6.93 10.42
N LEU A 383 3.48 -6.60 10.87
CA LEU A 383 3.23 -6.26 12.26
C LEU A 383 3.31 -7.52 13.11
N VAL A 384 4.17 -7.51 14.13
CA VAL A 384 4.33 -8.61 15.07
C VAL A 384 3.75 -8.20 16.40
N HIS A 385 2.67 -8.84 16.82
CA HIS A 385 2.14 -8.65 18.16
C HIS A 385 3.09 -9.29 19.18
N PRO A 386 3.43 -8.61 20.29
CA PRO A 386 4.33 -9.13 21.32
C PRO A 386 3.97 -10.53 21.84
N GLU A 387 2.67 -10.84 21.94
CA GLU A 387 2.14 -12.13 22.39
C GLU A 387 2.17 -13.20 21.29
N GLN A 388 2.30 -12.78 20.04
CA GLN A 388 2.42 -13.61 18.83
C GLN A 388 3.85 -13.65 18.32
N PHE A 389 4.84 -13.11 19.02
CA PHE A 389 6.24 -13.31 18.65
C PHE A 389 6.60 -14.78 18.93
N ASP A 390 6.30 -15.66 17.97
CA ASP A 390 6.86 -16.99 17.90
C ASP A 390 8.15 -16.88 17.07
N PRO A 391 9.32 -17.21 17.63
CA PRO A 391 10.53 -17.43 16.85
C PRO A 391 10.33 -18.41 15.67
N LYS A 392 9.29 -19.25 15.73
CA LYS A 392 8.86 -20.13 14.63
C LYS A 392 7.98 -19.45 13.58
N LEU A 393 7.38 -18.28 13.83
CA LEU A 393 6.70 -17.47 12.80
C LEU A 393 7.69 -16.89 11.78
N ILE A 394 8.99 -17.00 12.05
CA ILE A 394 10.08 -16.78 11.11
C ILE A 394 10.10 -17.89 10.00
N SER A 395 9.44 -19.05 10.21
CA SER A 395 8.93 -19.98 9.18
C SER A 395 8.28 -21.24 9.79
N PRO A 396 7.06 -21.68 9.36
CA PRO A 396 6.41 -22.91 9.85
C PRO A 396 7.14 -24.23 9.54
N ASN A 397 8.29 -24.19 8.84
CA ASN A 397 9.11 -25.36 8.49
C ASN A 397 10.48 -25.40 9.20
N LEU A 398 10.67 -24.69 10.30
CA LEU A 398 11.95 -24.66 11.04
C LEU A 398 12.30 -26.02 11.67
N VAL A 399 13.41 -26.61 11.23
CA VAL A 399 13.93 -27.90 11.74
C VAL A 399 15.07 -27.70 12.74
N SER A 400 15.72 -26.53 12.81
CA SER A 400 16.76 -26.29 13.81
C SER A 400 17.06 -24.81 14.16
N PRO A 401 17.65 -24.53 15.35
CA PRO A 401 18.09 -23.19 15.76
C PRO A 401 19.16 -22.57 14.87
N ALA A 402 20.01 -23.37 14.23
CA ALA A 402 21.06 -22.87 13.34
C ALA A 402 20.47 -22.23 12.07
N GLU A 403 19.36 -22.77 11.54
CA GLU A 403 18.67 -22.23 10.35
C GLU A 403 17.86 -20.95 10.67
N MET A 404 17.27 -20.87 11.88
CA MET A 404 16.63 -19.65 12.38
C MET A 404 17.66 -18.51 12.44
N TRP A 405 18.85 -18.81 12.95
CA TRP A 405 19.94 -17.86 13.09
C TRP A 405 20.59 -17.47 11.77
N GLU A 406 20.79 -18.42 10.85
CA GLU A 406 21.24 -18.14 9.50
C GLU A 406 20.24 -17.24 8.77
N ARG A 407 18.93 -17.37 8.97
CA ARG A 407 17.98 -16.43 8.34
C ARG A 407 17.94 -15.06 9.02
N LEU A 408 18.03 -14.99 10.35
CA LEU A 408 18.16 -13.73 11.10
C LEU A 408 19.45 -12.95 10.76
N THR A 409 20.51 -13.63 10.31
CA THR A 409 21.82 -13.01 10.02
C THR A 409 22.21 -13.00 8.53
N VAL A 410 21.61 -13.84 7.70
CA VAL A 410 21.96 -14.06 6.27
C VAL A 410 20.78 -13.76 5.32
N ARG A 411 19.51 -13.76 5.79
CA ARG A 411 18.34 -13.36 4.98
C ARG A 411 17.67 -12.11 5.54
N GLY A 412 18.38 -10.99 5.44
CA GLY A 412 17.85 -9.62 5.25
C GLY A 412 16.70 -9.11 6.11
N MET A 413 16.42 -9.70 7.28
CA MET A 413 15.33 -9.24 8.14
C MET A 413 15.76 -8.00 8.93
N SER A 414 14.95 -6.94 8.89
CA SER A 414 15.12 -5.79 9.77
C SER A 414 13.98 -5.71 10.78
N LEU A 415 14.30 -5.34 12.02
CA LEU A 415 13.34 -5.30 13.11
C LEU A 415 13.26 -3.89 13.70
N PHE A 416 12.06 -3.31 13.70
CA PHE A 416 11.81 -1.95 14.17
C PHE A 416 10.74 -1.94 15.25
N LYS A 417 10.80 -0.92 16.12
CA LYS A 417 9.80 -0.71 17.16
C LYS A 417 9.07 0.62 16.95
N THR A 418 7.79 0.65 17.28
CA THR A 418 6.90 1.75 16.90
C THR A 418 5.83 2.10 17.92
N ASP A 419 5.50 3.40 17.96
CA ASP A 419 4.39 3.98 18.69
C ASP A 419 3.12 4.13 17.81
N PHE A 420 3.19 3.84 16.50
CA PHE A 420 2.07 3.94 15.55
C PHE A 420 1.00 2.87 15.77
#